data_AF-A0A4Z2G0X1-F1
#
_entry.id   AF-A0A4Z2G0X1-F1
#
_cell.length_a   1.000
_cell.length_b   1.000
_cell.length_c   1.000
_cell.angle_alpha   90.00
_cell.angle_beta   90.00
_cell.angle_gamma   90.00
#
_symmetry.space_group_name_H-M   'P 1'
#
loop_
_entity.id
_entity.type
_entity.pdbx_description
1 polymer ?
#
loop_
_entity_poly.entity_id
_entity_poly.type
_entity_poly.pdbx_seq_one_letter_code
_entity_poly.pdbx_strand_id
1 'polypeptide(L)'
;MMSTRRDLYLLMLTYSNHKDHLNTDDLARFLETEQKMTKVTKEHCLEIINKFEPCSENQKEEVLGIDGITNYTRSPAGDIFNPEHYEVNQDMKQPLCNYFIASSHNTYLMGDQLMSQSRDGEPIVHHGYTLTSKILFKDVIETINKYAFVKNE
;
A
#
# COMPACT_ATOMS: atom_id res chain seq x y z
N MET A 1 -11.52 22.73 -0.71
CA MET A 1 -12.79 22.25 -1.29
C MET A 1 -12.44 21.14 -2.26
N MET A 2 -12.58 19.87 -1.86
CA MET A 2 -12.40 18.78 -2.82
C MET A 2 -13.60 18.80 -3.77
N SER A 3 -13.35 18.87 -5.07
CA SER A 3 -14.41 18.80 -6.07
C SER A 3 -15.03 17.41 -6.06
N THR A 4 -16.37 17.32 -6.12
CA THR A 4 -17.08 16.06 -6.23
C THR A 4 -16.68 15.34 -7.52
N ARG A 5 -16.15 14.13 -7.38
CA ARG A 5 -15.76 13.28 -8.50
C ARG A 5 -17.00 12.69 -9.18
N ARG A 6 -17.19 13.02 -10.45
CA ARG A 6 -18.37 12.64 -11.25
C ARG A 6 -18.56 11.12 -11.32
N ASP A 7 -17.46 10.37 -11.45
CA ASP A 7 -17.47 8.90 -11.52
C ASP A 7 -17.97 8.26 -10.23
N LEU A 8 -17.47 8.70 -9.07
CA LEU A 8 -17.95 8.23 -7.76
C LEU A 8 -19.42 8.58 -7.52
N TYR A 9 -19.84 9.77 -7.95
CA TYR A 9 -21.24 10.18 -7.84
C TYR A 9 -22.18 9.30 -8.69
N LEU A 10 -21.80 9.02 -9.94
CA LEU A 10 -22.58 8.13 -10.82
C LEU A 10 -22.65 6.70 -10.29
N LEU A 11 -21.54 6.21 -9.72
CA LEU A 11 -21.49 4.91 -9.06
C LEU A 11 -22.46 4.86 -7.86
N MET A 12 -22.42 5.87 -6.99
CA MET A 12 -23.35 5.99 -5.86
C MET A 12 -24.81 5.98 -6.32
N LEU A 13 -25.16 6.79 -7.33
CA LEU A 13 -26.51 6.83 -7.91
C LEU A 13 -26.98 5.47 -8.45
N THR A 14 -26.05 4.69 -9.03
CA THR A 14 -26.35 3.37 -9.58
C THR A 14 -26.75 2.39 -8.48
N TYR A 15 -26.06 2.42 -7.34
CA TYR A 15 -26.29 1.50 -6.22
C TYR A 15 -27.42 1.95 -5.27
N SER A 16 -27.64 3.26 -5.16
CA SER A 16 -28.66 3.87 -4.30
C SER A 16 -30.06 3.92 -4.92
N ASN A 17 -30.23 3.44 -6.16
CA ASN A 17 -31.44 3.62 -6.95
C ASN A 17 -31.82 5.11 -7.10
N HIS A 18 -30.85 5.93 -7.54
CA HIS A 18 -30.97 7.37 -7.78
C HIS A 18 -31.17 8.26 -6.53
N LYS A 19 -30.86 7.75 -5.33
CA LYS A 19 -30.77 8.57 -4.10
C LYS A 19 -29.38 9.20 -3.96
N ASP A 20 -29.28 10.24 -3.16
CA ASP A 20 -28.04 10.96 -2.87
C ASP A 20 -27.18 10.34 -1.75
N HIS A 21 -27.56 9.15 -1.27
CA HIS A 21 -26.88 8.40 -0.22
C HIS A 21 -27.06 6.88 -0.41
N LEU A 22 -26.20 6.08 0.20
CA LEU A 22 -26.31 4.62 0.28
C LEU A 22 -26.75 4.23 1.69
N ASN A 23 -27.82 3.45 1.82
CA ASN A 23 -28.10 2.77 3.09
C ASN A 23 -27.22 1.51 3.25
N THR A 24 -27.35 0.84 4.39
CA THR A 24 -26.58 -0.39 4.69
C THR A 24 -26.74 -1.50 3.66
N ASP A 25 -27.94 -1.70 3.09
CA ASP A 25 -28.20 -2.71 2.06
C ASP A 25 -27.59 -2.29 0.70
N ASP A 26 -27.69 -1.01 0.35
CA ASP A 26 -27.09 -0.47 -0.87
C ASP A 26 -25.56 -0.58 -0.83
N LEU A 27 -24.98 -0.26 0.33
CA LEU A 27 -23.55 -0.38 0.59
C LEU A 27 -23.10 -1.85 0.54
N ALA A 28 -23.86 -2.77 1.15
CA ALA A 28 -23.56 -4.20 1.07
C ALA A 28 -23.50 -4.68 -0.37
N ARG A 29 -24.50 -4.32 -1.19
CA ARG A 29 -24.52 -4.67 -2.62
C ARG A 29 -23.33 -4.10 -3.39
N PHE A 30 -22.91 -2.87 -3.08
CA PHE A 30 -21.72 -2.26 -3.66
C PHE A 30 -20.44 -3.05 -3.30
N LEU A 31 -20.26 -3.41 -2.03
CA LEU A 31 -19.09 -4.15 -1.57
C LEU A 31 -19.02 -5.57 -2.17
N GLU A 32 -20.15 -6.25 -2.27
CA GLU A 32 -20.20 -7.59 -2.87
C GLU A 32 -20.03 -7.56 -4.39
N THR A 33 -20.69 -6.62 -5.07
CA THR A 33 -20.74 -6.59 -6.54
C THR A 33 -19.51 -5.93 -7.15
N GLU A 34 -19.09 -4.78 -6.64
CA GLU A 34 -17.99 -3.98 -7.22
C GLU A 34 -16.65 -4.31 -6.55
N GLN A 35 -16.62 -4.35 -5.21
CA GLN A 35 -15.38 -4.66 -4.47
C GLN A 35 -15.09 -6.16 -4.37
N LYS A 36 -16.02 -7.02 -4.84
CA LYS A 36 -15.91 -8.48 -4.82
C LYS A 36 -15.64 -9.06 -3.42
N MET A 37 -16.09 -8.36 -2.38
CA MET A 37 -15.97 -8.83 -1.01
C MET A 37 -16.94 -9.99 -0.76
N THR A 38 -16.49 -11.01 -0.02
CA THR A 38 -17.34 -12.14 0.36
C THR A 38 -17.86 -11.98 1.78
N LYS A 39 -19.12 -12.39 2.02
CA LYS A 39 -19.76 -12.40 3.35
C LYS A 39 -19.83 -11.01 4.01
N VAL A 40 -20.26 -10.01 3.25
CA VAL A 40 -20.44 -8.66 3.79
C VAL A 40 -21.61 -8.68 4.77
N THR A 41 -21.35 -8.33 6.03
CA THR A 41 -22.37 -8.28 7.08
C THR A 41 -22.89 -6.85 7.26
N LYS A 42 -24.11 -6.72 7.80
CA LYS A 42 -24.68 -5.41 8.12
C LYS A 42 -23.81 -4.65 9.11
N GLU A 43 -23.23 -5.36 10.09
CA GLU A 43 -22.33 -4.79 11.09
C GLU A 43 -21.11 -4.16 10.44
N HIS A 44 -20.52 -4.80 9.42
CA HIS A 44 -19.40 -4.25 8.68
C HIS A 44 -19.76 -2.97 7.91
N CYS A 45 -20.94 -2.95 7.28
CA CYS A 45 -21.46 -1.74 6.64
C CYS A 45 -21.61 -0.59 7.64
N LEU A 46 -22.12 -0.86 8.84
CA LEU A 46 -22.26 0.14 9.91
C LEU A 46 -20.91 0.64 10.40
N GLU A 47 -19.90 -0.22 10.53
CA GLU A 47 -18.53 0.19 10.86
C GLU A 47 -17.96 1.16 9.82
N ILE A 48 -18.18 0.87 8.53
CA ILE A 48 -17.77 1.77 7.43
C ILE A 48 -18.49 3.11 7.56
N ILE A 49 -19.80 3.12 7.74
CA ILE A 49 -20.59 4.36 7.87
C ILE A 49 -20.08 5.19 9.05
N ASN A 50 -19.99 4.59 10.24
CA ASN A 50 -19.54 5.29 11.45
C ASN A 50 -18.11 5.84 11.34
N LYS A 51 -17.25 5.18 10.54
CA LYS A 51 -15.85 5.57 10.39
C LYS A 51 -15.62 6.63 9.32
N PHE A 52 -16.35 6.57 8.21
CA PHE A 52 -16.04 7.35 7.00
C PHE A 52 -17.06 8.44 6.67
N GLU A 53 -18.30 8.33 7.15
CA GLU A 53 -19.32 9.36 6.95
C GLU A 53 -19.00 10.58 7.83
N PRO A 54 -18.81 11.79 7.26
CA PRO A 54 -18.47 12.97 8.05
C PRO A 54 -19.69 13.63 8.74
N CYS A 55 -20.91 13.43 8.24
CA CYS A 55 -22.11 14.06 8.76
C CYS A 55 -22.74 13.22 9.87
N SER A 56 -22.93 13.81 11.06
CA SER A 56 -23.46 13.11 12.23
C SER A 56 -24.92 12.69 12.10
N GLU A 57 -25.71 13.43 11.31
CA GLU A 57 -27.09 13.13 10.99
C GLU A 57 -27.16 11.88 10.11
N ASN A 58 -26.34 11.82 9.06
CA ASN A 58 -26.23 10.65 8.19
C ASN A 58 -25.77 9.39 8.94
N GLN A 59 -24.83 9.54 9.89
CA GLN A 59 -24.42 8.43 10.76
C GLN A 59 -25.59 7.89 11.60
N LYS A 60 -26.42 8.77 12.17
CA LYS A 60 -27.62 8.37 12.95
C LYS A 60 -28.68 7.68 12.10
N GLU A 61 -28.80 8.09 10.84
CA GLU A 61 -29.71 7.48 9.87
C GLU A 61 -29.14 6.20 9.22
N GLU A 62 -27.91 5.80 9.59
CA GLU A 62 -27.21 4.64 9.02
C GLU A 62 -27.03 4.73 7.50
N VAL A 63 -26.70 5.94 6.99
CA VAL A 63 -26.48 6.21 5.56
C VAL A 63 -25.08 6.77 5.28
N LEU A 64 -24.56 6.45 4.09
CA LEU A 64 -23.27 6.90 3.58
C LEU A 64 -23.48 7.85 2.39
N GLY A 65 -23.08 9.10 2.53
CA GLY A 65 -23.17 10.11 1.47
C GLY A 65 -21.97 10.08 0.51
N ILE A 66 -21.97 11.02 -0.44
CA ILE A 66 -20.90 11.14 -1.45
C ILE A 66 -19.51 11.39 -0.82
N ASP A 67 -19.44 12.16 0.26
CA ASP A 67 -18.19 12.39 0.98
C ASP A 67 -17.75 11.14 1.74
N GLY A 68 -18.69 10.39 2.31
CA GLY A 68 -18.44 9.12 2.99
C GLY A 68 -17.85 8.06 2.06
N ILE A 69 -18.48 7.81 0.90
CA ILE A 69 -17.94 6.86 -0.10
C ILE A 69 -16.59 7.33 -0.66
N THR A 70 -16.40 8.64 -0.83
CA THR A 70 -15.11 9.21 -1.26
C THR A 70 -14.03 9.03 -0.20
N ASN A 71 -14.37 9.09 1.08
CA ASN A 71 -13.43 8.83 2.18
C ASN A 71 -13.11 7.34 2.28
N TYR A 72 -14.11 6.47 2.18
CA TYR A 72 -13.93 5.02 2.20
C TYR A 72 -13.02 4.54 1.07
N THR A 73 -13.30 4.92 -0.19
CA THR A 73 -12.53 4.51 -1.37
C THR A 73 -11.10 5.04 -1.41
N ARG A 74 -10.79 6.08 -0.64
CA ARG A 74 -9.41 6.60 -0.49
C ARG A 74 -8.72 6.10 0.78
N SER A 75 -9.44 5.38 1.63
CA SER A 75 -8.89 4.80 2.84
C SER A 75 -8.11 3.53 2.52
N PRO A 76 -7.26 3.04 3.43
CA PRO A 76 -6.61 1.74 3.28
C PRO A 76 -7.59 0.56 3.07
N ALA A 77 -8.85 0.70 3.50
CA ALA A 77 -9.88 -0.33 3.28
C ALA A 77 -10.38 -0.39 1.82
N GLY A 78 -10.16 0.68 1.04
CA GLY A 78 -10.43 0.73 -0.40
C GLY A 78 -9.16 0.66 -1.24
N ASP A 79 -8.02 0.30 -0.64
CA ASP A 79 -6.76 0.16 -1.36
C ASP A 79 -6.81 -1.06 -2.29
N ILE A 80 -6.15 -0.97 -3.43
CA ILE A 80 -6.05 -2.08 -4.38
C ILE A 80 -5.17 -3.21 -3.83
N PHE A 81 -4.28 -2.87 -2.90
CA PHE A 81 -3.46 -3.84 -2.18
C PHE A 81 -4.25 -4.48 -1.04
N ASN A 82 -4.28 -5.82 -1.00
CA ASN A 82 -4.87 -6.56 0.10
C ASN A 82 -4.11 -6.25 1.40
N PRO A 83 -4.75 -5.65 2.43
CA PRO A 83 -4.08 -5.35 3.69
C PRO A 83 -3.54 -6.59 4.41
N GLU A 84 -4.12 -7.77 4.20
CA GLU A 84 -3.61 -9.04 4.74
C GLU A 84 -2.24 -9.43 4.16
N HIS A 85 -1.80 -8.77 3.09
CA HIS A 85 -0.49 -8.95 2.46
C HIS A 85 0.55 -7.92 2.91
N TYR A 86 0.22 -7.07 3.90
CA TYR A 86 1.20 -6.20 4.54
C TYR A 86 2.03 -6.91 5.62
N GLU A 87 1.65 -8.12 5.98
CA GLU A 87 2.38 -9.01 6.87
C GLU A 87 2.78 -10.29 6.13
N VAL A 88 3.72 -11.04 6.72
CA VAL A 88 4.15 -12.34 6.19
C VAL A 88 2.97 -13.32 6.24
N ASN A 89 2.47 -13.71 5.07
CA ASN A 89 1.29 -14.56 4.92
C ASN A 89 1.51 -15.84 4.10
N GLN A 90 2.77 -16.11 3.73
CA GLN A 90 3.17 -17.30 2.99
C GLN A 90 3.82 -18.32 3.94
N ASP A 91 3.89 -19.59 3.50
CA ASP A 91 4.64 -20.61 4.23
C ASP A 91 6.14 -20.33 4.10
N MET A 92 6.74 -19.78 5.16
CA MET A 92 8.17 -19.45 5.23
C MET A 92 9.07 -20.63 5.67
N LYS A 93 8.56 -21.87 5.66
CA LYS A 93 9.32 -23.07 6.06
C LYS A 93 9.83 -23.91 4.89
N GLN A 94 9.45 -23.58 3.67
CA GLN A 94 9.95 -24.24 2.45
C GLN A 94 11.45 -23.94 2.23
N PRO A 95 12.15 -24.74 1.41
CA PRO A 95 13.52 -24.43 0.98
C PRO A 95 13.64 -23.09 0.24
N LEU A 96 14.80 -22.42 0.33
CA LEU A 96 15.03 -21.08 -0.27
C LEU A 96 14.74 -21.01 -1.78
N CYS A 97 14.93 -22.10 -2.52
CA CYS A 97 14.67 -22.15 -3.97
C CYS A 97 13.18 -22.06 -4.34
N ASN A 98 12.28 -22.12 -3.36
CA ASN A 98 10.84 -21.98 -3.57
C ASN A 98 10.34 -20.54 -3.44
N TYR A 99 11.21 -19.56 -3.13
CA TYR A 99 10.84 -18.15 -2.99
C TYR A 99 11.56 -17.28 -4.01
N PHE A 100 10.90 -16.20 -4.39
CA PHE A 100 11.57 -15.09 -5.06
C PHE A 100 12.33 -14.25 -4.02
N ILE A 101 13.62 -14.03 -4.26
CA ILE A 101 14.49 -13.27 -3.35
C ILE A 101 14.71 -11.88 -3.93
N ALA A 102 14.29 -10.86 -3.19
CA ALA A 102 14.57 -9.47 -3.52
C ALA A 102 16.08 -9.22 -3.52
N SER A 103 16.66 -9.19 -4.71
CA SER A 103 18.11 -9.13 -4.93
C SER A 103 18.45 -7.86 -5.71
N SER A 104 19.62 -7.30 -5.45
CA SER A 104 20.08 -6.06 -6.08
C SER A 104 21.49 -6.24 -6.63
N HIS A 105 21.85 -5.41 -7.61
CA HIS A 105 23.10 -5.50 -8.35
C HIS A 105 23.89 -4.20 -8.18
N ASN A 106 25.18 -4.32 -7.82
CA ASN A 106 26.06 -3.18 -7.53
C ASN A 106 25.44 -2.16 -6.57
N THR A 107 24.95 -2.63 -5.42
CA THR A 107 24.24 -1.86 -4.38
C THR A 107 24.97 -0.63 -3.84
N TYR A 108 26.29 -0.59 -4.01
CA TYR A 108 27.13 0.52 -3.62
C TYR A 108 27.07 1.71 -4.59
N LEU A 109 26.48 1.54 -5.78
CA LEU A 109 26.32 2.62 -6.76
C LEU A 109 25.03 3.40 -6.49
N MET A 110 25.18 4.71 -6.36
CA MET A 110 24.06 5.66 -6.25
C MET A 110 23.78 6.40 -7.58
N GLY A 111 24.58 6.12 -8.62
CA GLY A 111 24.56 6.78 -9.92
C GLY A 111 24.97 5.83 -11.04
N ASP A 112 25.50 6.36 -12.15
CA ASP A 112 25.87 5.53 -13.30
C ASP A 112 27.05 4.58 -13.03
N GLN A 113 27.19 3.57 -13.89
CA GLN A 113 28.20 2.53 -13.78
C GLN A 113 29.62 2.99 -14.17
N LEU A 114 29.80 4.23 -14.63
CA LEU A 114 31.02 4.67 -15.28
C LEU A 114 31.79 5.73 -14.49
N MET A 115 31.14 6.68 -13.80
CA MET A 115 31.80 7.88 -13.27
C MET A 115 31.41 8.20 -11.80
N SER A 116 32.33 8.04 -10.85
CA SER A 116 32.25 8.51 -9.45
C SER A 116 33.64 8.44 -8.73
N GLN A 117 33.91 9.27 -7.72
CA GLN A 117 35.29 9.55 -7.23
C GLN A 117 35.78 8.71 -6.03
N SER A 118 37.09 8.64 -5.77
CA SER A 118 37.66 7.70 -4.77
C SER A 118 38.80 8.21 -3.86
N ARG A 119 39.07 7.48 -2.76
CA ARG A 119 40.20 7.65 -1.81
C ARG A 119 40.99 6.32 -1.62
N ASP A 120 42.27 6.37 -1.22
CA ASP A 120 43.22 5.24 -1.19
C ASP A 120 43.60 4.75 0.23
N GLY A 121 43.92 3.45 0.36
CA GLY A 121 44.67 2.86 1.49
C GLY A 121 44.08 1.62 2.18
N GLU A 122 42.79 1.33 1.99
CA GLU A 122 42.05 0.25 2.66
C GLU A 122 41.27 -0.61 1.64
N PRO A 123 40.76 -1.81 1.99
CA PRO A 123 39.89 -2.57 1.11
C PRO A 123 38.64 -1.78 0.72
N ILE A 124 38.35 -1.78 -0.57
CA ILE A 124 37.31 -0.94 -1.20
C ILE A 124 36.28 -1.79 -1.92
N VAL A 125 35.08 -1.24 -2.06
CA VAL A 125 34.03 -1.73 -2.96
C VAL A 125 33.85 -0.69 -4.06
N HIS A 126 33.94 -1.11 -5.33
CA HIS A 126 33.68 -0.30 -6.51
C HIS A 126 33.39 -1.20 -7.72
N HIS A 127 32.94 -0.62 -8.85
CA HIS A 127 32.79 -1.38 -10.08
C HIS A 127 34.14 -1.47 -10.81
N GLY A 128 34.67 -2.69 -10.96
CA GLY A 128 35.98 -2.94 -11.56
C GLY A 128 36.10 -2.37 -12.98
N TYR A 129 37.29 -1.87 -13.33
CA TYR A 129 37.58 -1.30 -14.67
C TYR A 129 36.69 -0.13 -15.10
N THR A 130 36.14 0.61 -14.13
CA THR A 130 35.36 1.84 -14.38
C THR A 130 35.89 2.98 -13.53
N LEU A 131 35.42 4.20 -13.81
CA LEU A 131 35.76 5.38 -13.02
C LEU A 131 34.75 5.60 -11.91
N THR A 132 34.09 4.57 -11.36
CA THR A 132 33.14 4.67 -10.25
C THR A 132 33.81 4.88 -8.89
N SER A 133 33.06 5.42 -7.94
CA SER A 133 33.59 5.77 -6.62
C SER A 133 33.94 4.52 -5.85
N LYS A 134 35.01 4.65 -5.08
CA LYS A 134 35.39 3.64 -4.12
C LYS A 134 34.80 4.01 -2.77
N ILE A 135 34.11 3.08 -2.15
CA ILE A 135 33.71 3.15 -0.74
C ILE A 135 34.51 2.12 0.05
N LEU A 136 34.69 2.36 1.34
CA LEU A 136 35.43 1.43 2.21
C LEU A 136 34.58 0.18 2.47
N PHE A 137 35.21 -0.98 2.36
CA PHE A 137 34.55 -2.26 2.67
C PHE A 137 34.05 -2.31 4.13
N LYS A 138 34.79 -1.69 5.05
CA LYS A 138 34.40 -1.58 6.46
C LYS A 138 33.05 -0.87 6.63
N ASP A 139 32.90 0.30 6.00
CA ASP A 139 31.66 1.08 6.07
C ASP A 139 30.48 0.32 5.47
N VAL A 140 30.72 -0.47 4.42
CA VAL A 140 29.71 -1.35 3.80
C VAL A 140 29.22 -2.40 4.79
N ILE A 141 30.14 -3.12 5.44
CA ILE A 141 29.76 -4.17 6.41
C ILE A 141 29.07 -3.57 7.64
N GLU A 142 29.55 -2.44 8.15
CA GLU A 142 28.90 -1.74 9.27
C GLU A 142 27.47 -1.30 8.90
N THR A 143 27.28 -0.80 7.67
CA THR A 143 25.95 -0.43 7.17
C THR A 143 25.05 -1.65 7.01
N ILE A 144 25.53 -2.74 6.42
CA ILE A 144 24.77 -3.99 6.30
C ILE A 144 24.37 -4.48 7.69
N ASN A 145 25.31 -4.57 8.63
CA ASN A 145 25.04 -5.02 9.99
C ASN A 145 23.98 -4.16 10.69
N LYS A 146 23.99 -2.84 10.44
CA LYS A 146 23.00 -1.91 11.01
C LYS A 146 21.59 -2.07 10.41
N TYR A 147 21.48 -2.37 9.12
CA TYR A 147 20.20 -2.30 8.39
C TYR A 147 19.64 -3.63 7.90
N ALA A 148 20.38 -4.74 7.98
CA ALA A 148 20.03 -6.04 7.40
C ALA A 148 18.62 -6.51 7.75
N PHE A 149 18.18 -6.28 8.99
CA PHE A 149 16.90 -6.77 9.51
C PHE A 149 15.93 -5.65 9.93
N VAL A 150 16.16 -4.40 9.50
CA VAL A 150 15.27 -3.27 9.85
C VAL A 150 13.91 -3.38 9.16
N LYS A 151 13.84 -4.08 8.01
CA LYS A 151 12.62 -4.22 7.21
C LYS A 151 11.99 -5.60 7.26
N ASN A 152 12.76 -6.65 7.53
CA ASN A 152 12.32 -8.03 7.58
C ASN A 152 13.15 -8.78 8.65
N GLU A 153 12.53 -9.70 9.38
CA GLU A 153 13.20 -10.61 10.33
C GLU A 153 13.53 -11.96 9.70
#